data_AF-A0AA92TQ84-F1
#
_entry.id   AF-A0AA92TQ84-F1
#
_cell.length_a   1.000
_cell.length_b   1.000
_cell.length_c   1.000
_cell.angle_alpha   90.00
_cell.angle_beta   90.00
_cell.angle_gamma   90.00
#
_symmetry.space_group_name_H-M   'P 1'
#
loop_
_entity.id
_entity.type
_entity.pdbx_description
1 polymer ?
#
loop_
_entity_poly.entity_id
_entity_poly.type
_entity_poly.pdbx_seq_one_letter_code
_entity_poly.pdbx_strand_id
1 'polypeptide(L)'
;MKREYCVDNLRAIAILLVVLGHSIIIYDPGWGIATSEIECLPFYYLKKIINVIQMPLFFSISGFCFCLSQNKSLNRKMILNKVKRLIIPYFTIAFLYMDPIKILLDVPGYKFSLNLLMQQFILFQNNGHLWYLPTLFLMFVFSAKHKYGGGES
;
A
#
# COMPACT_ATOMS: atom_id res chain seq x y z
N MET A 1 14.37 -20.49 9.65
CA MET A 1 13.27 -19.58 10.05
C MET A 1 12.03 -20.47 10.11
N LYS A 2 11.51 -20.78 11.31
CA LYS A 2 10.28 -21.56 11.41
C LYS A 2 9.16 -20.73 10.76
N ARG A 3 8.34 -21.40 9.95
CA ARG A 3 7.23 -20.75 9.25
C ARG A 3 6.10 -20.61 10.25
N GLU A 4 5.75 -19.37 10.58
CA GLU A 4 4.65 -19.09 11.49
C GLU A 4 3.33 -19.23 10.73
N TYR A 5 2.72 -20.42 10.79
CA TYR A 5 1.46 -20.71 10.09
C TYR A 5 0.36 -19.71 10.41
N CYS A 6 0.34 -19.15 11.63
CA CYS A 6 -0.60 -18.10 12.03
C CYS A 6 -0.48 -16.84 11.16
N VAL A 7 0.75 -16.42 10.83
CA VAL A 7 0.99 -15.24 9.98
C VAL A 7 0.59 -15.50 8.54
N ASP A 8 0.90 -16.69 8.04
CA ASP A 8 0.53 -17.09 6.68
C ASP A 8 -1.00 -17.16 6.52
N ASN A 9 -1.71 -17.69 7.53
CA ASN A 9 -3.17 -17.70 7.56
C ASN A 9 -3.76 -16.28 7.61
N LEU A 10 -3.21 -15.39 8.45
CA LEU A 10 -3.64 -13.99 8.50
C LEU A 10 -3.42 -13.26 7.18
N ARG A 11 -2.31 -13.53 6.48
CA ARG A 11 -2.05 -12.99 5.15
C ARG A 11 -3.06 -13.50 4.13
N ALA A 12 -3.39 -14.79 4.17
CA ALA A 12 -4.39 -15.36 3.28
C ALA A 12 -5.75 -14.68 3.48
N ILE A 13 -6.19 -14.51 4.75
CA ILE A 13 -7.40 -13.77 5.10
C ILE A 13 -7.34 -12.32 4.59
N ALA A 14 -6.22 -11.63 4.81
CA ALA A 14 -6.03 -10.26 4.35
C ALA A 14 -6.18 -10.13 2.83
N ILE A 15 -5.59 -11.05 2.07
CA ILE A 15 -5.68 -11.10 0.61
C ILE A 15 -7.12 -11.37 0.16
N LEU A 16 -7.83 -12.30 0.81
CA LEU A 16 -9.23 -12.58 0.50
C LEU A 16 -10.12 -11.35 0.74
N LEU A 17 -9.92 -10.63 1.84
CA LEU A 17 -10.63 -9.37 2.09
C LEU A 17 -10.35 -8.33 1.00
N VAL A 18 -9.11 -8.23 0.52
CA VAL A 18 -8.75 -7.32 -0.57
C VAL A 18 -9.52 -7.67 -1.83
N VAL A 19 -9.49 -8.93 -2.23
CA VAL A 19 -10.17 -9.41 -3.44
C VAL A 19 -11.66 -9.11 -3.34
N LEU A 20 -12.29 -9.48 -2.23
CA LEU A 20 -13.70 -9.21 -1.99
C LEU A 20 -14.01 -7.70 -2.01
N GLY A 21 -13.17 -6.89 -1.39
CA GLY A 21 -13.29 -5.43 -1.40
C GLY A 21 -13.10 -4.80 -2.77
N HIS A 22 -12.33 -5.40 -3.68
CA HIS A 22 -12.19 -4.92 -5.06
C HIS A 22 -13.35 -5.38 -5.93
N SER A 23 -13.90 -6.58 -5.69
CA SER A 23 -15.07 -7.07 -6.42
C SER A 23 -16.31 -6.20 -6.23
N ILE A 24 -16.45 -5.56 -5.06
CA ILE A 24 -17.59 -4.68 -4.75
C ILE A 24 -17.27 -3.18 -4.85
N ILE A 25 -16.07 -2.81 -5.32
CA ILE A 25 -15.62 -1.41 -5.34
C ILE A 25 -16.45 -0.51 -6.28
N ILE A 26 -17.09 -1.10 -7.28
CA ILE A 26 -17.96 -0.42 -8.25
C ILE A 26 -19.18 0.26 -7.60
N TYR A 27 -19.56 -0.20 -6.40
CA TYR A 27 -20.65 0.36 -5.61
C TYR A 27 -20.20 1.48 -4.66
N ASP A 28 -18.90 1.82 -4.66
CA ASP A 28 -18.38 2.96 -3.91
C ASP A 28 -18.35 4.21 -4.82
N PRO A 29 -19.24 5.20 -4.59
CA PRO A 29 -19.24 6.44 -5.37
C PRO A 29 -17.94 7.23 -5.22
N GLY A 30 -17.15 6.96 -4.16
CA GLY A 30 -15.84 7.57 -3.95
C GLY A 30 -14.73 6.98 -4.83
N TRP A 31 -14.96 5.90 -5.58
CA TRP A 31 -13.93 5.29 -6.44
C TRP A 31 -13.58 6.15 -7.67
N GLY A 32 -14.55 6.90 -8.21
CA GLY A 32 -14.31 7.95 -9.20
C GLY A 32 -13.84 7.51 -10.59
N ILE A 33 -13.72 6.20 -10.86
CA ILE A 33 -13.28 5.65 -12.15
C ILE A 33 -14.46 4.98 -12.90
N ALA A 34 -15.24 4.13 -12.22
CA ALA A 34 -16.45 3.55 -12.79
C ALA A 34 -17.46 3.22 -11.68
N THR A 35 -18.59 3.93 -11.65
CA THR A 35 -19.66 3.72 -10.66
C THR A 35 -20.83 3.00 -11.33
N SER A 36 -21.41 2.00 -10.66
CA SER A 36 -22.66 1.41 -11.14
C SER A 36 -23.80 2.42 -11.04
N GLU A 37 -24.66 2.48 -12.06
CA GLU A 37 -25.91 3.27 -12.01
C GLU A 37 -26.89 2.75 -10.95
N ILE A 38 -26.74 1.47 -10.59
CA ILE A 38 -27.52 0.82 -9.53
C ILE A 38 -26.78 1.02 -8.20
N GLU A 39 -27.38 1.81 -7.30
CA GLU A 39 -26.90 1.95 -5.94
C GLU A 39 -27.27 0.71 -5.11
N CYS A 40 -26.30 0.16 -4.38
CA CYS A 40 -26.60 -0.81 -3.33
C CYS A 40 -25.92 -0.45 -2.01
N LEU A 41 -26.72 0.06 -1.08
CA LEU A 41 -26.24 0.45 0.25
C LEU A 41 -25.50 -0.68 1.00
N PRO A 42 -25.95 -1.96 0.95
CA PRO A 42 -25.27 -3.03 1.68
C PRO A 42 -23.82 -3.23 1.24
N PHE A 43 -23.53 -3.24 -0.07
CA PHE A 43 -22.15 -3.42 -0.53
C PHE A 43 -21.31 -2.17 -0.35
N TYR A 44 -21.91 -0.98 -0.41
CA TYR A 44 -21.23 0.26 -0.04
C TYR A 44 -20.72 0.22 1.42
N TYR A 45 -21.59 -0.11 2.38
CA TYR A 45 -21.18 -0.20 3.79
C TYR A 45 -20.21 -1.35 4.03
N LEU A 46 -20.42 -2.50 3.39
CA LEU A 46 -19.50 -3.63 3.46
C LEU A 46 -18.10 -3.24 2.97
N LYS A 47 -18.00 -2.52 1.86
CA LYS A 47 -16.74 -2.01 1.32
C LYS A 47 -16.05 -1.06 2.30
N LYS A 48 -16.80 -0.15 2.92
CA LYS A 48 -16.26 0.74 3.97
C LYS A 48 -15.69 -0.04 5.14
N ILE A 49 -16.41 -1.04 5.65
CA ILE A 49 -15.96 -1.90 6.75
C ILE A 49 -14.68 -2.64 6.35
N ILE A 50 -14.65 -3.24 5.16
CA ILE A 50 -13.48 -3.95 4.65
C ILE A 50 -12.28 -3.01 4.57
N ASN A 51 -12.44 -1.79 4.03
CA ASN A 51 -11.34 -0.82 3.94
C ASN A 51 -10.76 -0.46 5.31
N VAL A 52 -11.61 -0.31 6.33
CA VAL A 52 -11.20 0.00 7.71
C VAL A 52 -10.42 -1.16 8.34
N ILE A 53 -10.75 -2.41 8.03
CA ILE A 53 -10.09 -3.59 8.61
C ILE A 53 -8.82 -3.97 7.81
N GLN A 54 -8.91 -3.91 6.49
CA GLN A 54 -7.88 -4.36 5.57
C GLN A 54 -6.56 -3.63 5.80
N MET A 55 -6.57 -2.29 5.82
CA MET A 55 -5.32 -1.52 5.92
C MET A 55 -4.60 -1.78 7.26
N PRO A 56 -5.26 -1.67 8.44
CA PRO A 56 -4.63 -1.99 9.72
C PRO A 56 -4.15 -3.44 9.82
N LEU A 57 -4.85 -4.40 9.23
CA LEU A 57 -4.43 -5.80 9.21
C LEU A 57 -3.09 -5.96 8.48
N PHE A 58 -2.97 -5.37 7.29
CA PHE A 58 -1.72 -5.38 6.53
C PHE A 58 -0.58 -4.66 7.25
N PHE A 59 -0.84 -3.52 7.90
CA PHE A 59 0.15 -2.84 8.72
C PHE A 59 0.61 -3.68 9.91
N SER A 60 -0.32 -4.33 10.60
CA SER A 60 -0.03 -5.20 11.75
C SER A 60 0.83 -6.39 11.35
N ILE A 61 0.49 -7.07 10.24
CA ILE A 61 1.28 -8.20 9.70
C ILE A 61 2.69 -7.73 9.32
N SER A 62 2.82 -6.59 8.64
CA SER A 62 4.12 -6.03 8.26
C SER A 62 4.96 -5.67 9.49
N GLY A 63 4.37 -5.04 10.51
CA GLY A 63 5.02 -4.72 11.77
C GLY A 63 5.50 -5.96 12.52
N PHE A 64 4.66 -6.99 12.60
CA PHE A 64 5.02 -8.29 13.20
C PHE A 64 6.22 -8.94 12.48
N CYS A 65 6.16 -9.01 11.15
CA CYS A 65 7.27 -9.55 10.35
C CYS A 65 8.55 -8.72 10.48
N PHE A 66 8.42 -7.41 10.65
CA PHE A 66 9.55 -6.55 10.92
C PHE A 66 10.17 -6.82 12.28
N CYS A 67 9.38 -6.98 13.35
CA CYS A 67 9.85 -7.35 14.68
C CYS A 67 10.61 -8.69 14.66
N LEU A 68 10.07 -9.71 13.98
CA LEU A 68 10.76 -11.00 13.80
C LEU A 68 12.08 -10.86 13.03
N SER A 69 12.13 -9.97 12.03
CA SER A 69 13.34 -9.71 11.25
C SER A 69 14.37 -8.87 12.01
N GLN A 70 13.99 -8.16 13.08
CA GLN A 70 14.89 -7.30 13.87
C GLN A 70 15.87 -8.07 14.75
N ASN A 71 15.65 -9.37 14.99
CA ASN A 71 16.63 -10.22 15.70
C ASN A 71 17.90 -10.49 14.88
N LYS A 72 17.97 -10.00 13.63
CA LYS A 72 19.18 -9.98 12.80
C LYS A 72 19.71 -8.55 12.72
N SER A 73 21.03 -8.38 12.82
CA SER A 73 21.67 -7.07 12.74
C SER A 73 21.22 -6.29 11.50
N LEU A 74 20.77 -5.05 11.70
CA LEU A 74 20.33 -4.16 10.62
C LEU A 74 21.56 -3.71 9.82
N ASN A 75 21.90 -4.46 8.78
CA ASN A 75 22.98 -4.11 7.87
C ASN A 75 22.49 -3.12 6.79
N ARG A 76 23.34 -2.16 6.41
CA ARG A 76 23.08 -1.24 5.27
C ARG A 76 22.66 -1.99 4.00
N LYS A 77 23.23 -3.18 3.78
CA LYS A 77 22.88 -4.08 2.66
C LYS A 77 21.43 -4.59 2.71
N MET A 78 20.88 -4.85 3.91
CA MET A 78 19.46 -5.22 4.07
C MET A 78 18.53 -4.06 3.76
N ILE A 79 18.88 -2.84 4.19
CA ILE A 79 18.10 -1.63 3.90
C ILE A 79 18.08 -1.38 2.39
N LEU A 80 19.24 -1.40 1.73
CA LEU A 80 19.36 -1.23 0.27
C LEU A 80 18.56 -2.28 -0.50
N ASN A 81 18.59 -3.54 -0.08
CA ASN A 81 17.78 -4.59 -0.70
C ASN A 81 16.28 -4.34 -0.52
N LYS A 82 15.86 -3.81 0.63
CA LYS A 82 14.46 -3.46 0.92
C LYS A 82 14.00 -2.25 0.10
N VAL A 83 14.86 -1.24 -0.07
CA VAL A 83 14.64 -0.10 -0.99
C VAL A 83 14.44 -0.62 -2.41
N LYS A 84 15.38 -1.42 -2.92
CA LYS A 84 15.29 -1.97 -4.28
C LYS A 84 14.02 -2.80 -4.48
N ARG A 85 13.58 -3.54 -3.47
CA ARG A 85 12.38 -4.38 -3.56
C ARG A 85 11.05 -3.64 -3.37
N LEU A 86 11.05 -2.41 -2.86
CA LEU A 86 9.81 -1.66 -2.60
C LEU A 86 9.69 -0.43 -3.50
N ILE A 87 10.75 0.36 -3.61
CA ILE A 87 10.76 1.63 -4.33
C ILE A 87 10.86 1.44 -5.84
N ILE A 88 11.69 0.50 -6.31
CA ILE A 88 11.77 0.18 -7.74
C ILE A 88 10.40 -0.30 -8.27
N PRO A 89 9.75 -1.33 -7.68
CA PRO A 89 8.45 -1.76 -8.17
C PRO A 89 7.37 -0.68 -8.06
N TYR A 90 7.44 0.19 -7.04
CA TYR A 90 6.54 1.33 -6.94
C TYR A 90 6.65 2.24 -8.17
N PHE A 91 7.86 2.68 -8.52
CA PHE A 91 8.04 3.55 -9.68
C PHE A 91 7.74 2.85 -11.00
N THR A 92 8.17 1.61 -11.17
CA THR A 92 7.87 0.89 -12.41
C THR A 92 6.37 0.71 -12.61
N ILE A 93 5.61 0.32 -11.57
CA ILE A 93 4.16 0.11 -11.70
C ILE A 93 3.42 1.45 -11.80
N ALA A 94 3.88 2.50 -11.10
CA ALA A 94 3.31 3.83 -11.25
C ALA A 94 3.42 4.33 -12.70
N PHE A 95 4.63 4.35 -13.25
CA PHE A 95 4.89 4.93 -14.57
C PHE A 95 4.50 4.04 -15.75
N LEU A 96 4.74 2.72 -15.69
CA LEU A 96 4.43 1.82 -16.82
C LEU A 96 2.98 1.31 -16.83
N TYR A 97 2.27 1.38 -15.71
CA TYR A 97 0.93 0.80 -15.61
C TYR A 97 -0.12 1.84 -15.21
N MET A 98 0.01 2.47 -14.04
CA MET A 98 -1.04 3.36 -13.53
C MET A 98 -1.20 4.63 -14.38
N ASP A 99 -0.11 5.30 -14.70
CA ASP A 99 -0.13 6.54 -15.48
C ASP A 99 -0.70 6.34 -16.90
N PRO A 100 -0.22 5.38 -17.72
CA PRO A 100 -0.75 5.20 -19.07
C PRO A 100 -2.21 4.75 -19.08
N ILE A 101 -2.65 3.93 -18.11
CA ILE A 101 -4.05 3.52 -18.01
C ILE A 101 -4.95 4.71 -17.69
N LYS A 102 -4.53 5.63 -16.82
CA LYS A 102 -5.32 6.81 -16.48
C LYS A 102 -5.41 7.81 -17.61
N ILE A 103 -4.34 7.95 -18.39
CA ILE A 103 -4.33 8.74 -19.63
C ILE A 103 -5.25 8.10 -20.66
N LEU A 104 -5.20 6.76 -20.82
CA LEU A 104 -6.04 6.04 -21.78
C LEU A 104 -7.53 6.08 -21.43
N LEU A 105 -7.87 6.04 -20.15
CA LEU A 105 -9.25 6.10 -19.64
C LEU A 105 -9.79 7.54 -19.50
N ASP A 106 -9.03 8.55 -19.92
CA ASP A 106 -9.37 9.97 -19.83
C ASP A 106 -9.97 10.37 -18.47
N VAL A 107 -9.35 9.91 -17.38
CA VAL A 107 -9.87 10.12 -16.03
C VAL A 107 -9.93 11.64 -15.75
N PRO A 108 -11.10 12.19 -15.35
CA PRO A 108 -11.26 13.62 -15.18
C PRO A 108 -10.29 14.16 -14.12
N GLY A 109 -9.47 15.15 -14.50
CA GLY A 109 -8.46 15.77 -13.64
C GLY A 109 -7.06 15.15 -13.74
N TYR A 110 -6.89 14.05 -14.49
CA TYR A 110 -5.59 13.42 -14.70
C TYR A 110 -4.94 13.95 -15.98
N LYS A 111 -4.20 15.08 -15.87
CA LYS A 111 -3.35 15.60 -16.96
C LYS A 111 -1.89 15.41 -16.59
N PHE A 112 -1.13 14.77 -17.48
CA PHE A 112 0.31 14.61 -17.34
C PHE A 112 0.95 16.00 -17.25
N SER A 113 1.33 16.40 -16.04
CA SER A 113 1.85 17.73 -15.72
C SER A 113 2.89 17.61 -14.61
N LEU A 114 3.79 18.59 -14.53
CA LEU A 114 4.81 18.62 -13.47
C LEU A 114 4.18 18.67 -12.07
N ASN A 115 3.00 19.26 -11.93
CA ASN A 115 2.24 19.27 -10.68
C ASN A 115 1.75 17.87 -10.29
N LEU A 116 1.32 17.06 -11.25
CA LEU A 116 0.92 15.68 -11.00
C LEU A 116 2.11 14.85 -10.52
N LEU A 117 3.27 14.99 -11.16
CA LEU A 117 4.50 14.32 -10.73
C LEU A 117 4.87 14.75 -9.30
N MET A 118 4.81 16.04 -8.99
CA MET A 118 5.07 16.51 -7.62
C MET A 118 4.07 15.93 -6.60
N GLN A 119 2.79 15.84 -6.92
CA GLN A 119 1.79 15.20 -6.06
C GLN A 119 2.05 13.70 -5.88
N GLN A 120 2.49 13.00 -6.92
CA GLN A 120 2.82 11.57 -6.86
C GLN A 120 4.09 11.30 -6.05
N PHE A 121 5.13 12.13 -6.19
CA PHE A 121 6.42 11.96 -5.51
C PHE A 121 6.42 12.46 -4.06
N ILE A 122 5.79 13.60 -3.78
CA ILE A 122 5.84 14.26 -2.47
C ILE A 122 4.65 13.85 -1.61
N LEU A 123 3.45 13.88 -2.18
CA LEU A 123 2.21 13.66 -1.43
C LEU A 123 1.75 12.19 -1.47
N PHE A 124 2.39 11.35 -2.30
CA PHE A 124 1.98 9.96 -2.57
C PHE A 124 0.50 9.84 -2.99
N GLN A 125 -0.05 10.93 -3.54
CA GLN A 125 -1.44 11.02 -3.99
C GLN A 125 -1.54 10.58 -5.45
N ASN A 126 -2.76 10.26 -5.91
CA ASN A 126 -3.05 9.86 -7.29
C ASN A 126 -2.39 8.55 -7.76
N ASN A 127 -1.93 7.67 -6.87
CA ASN A 127 -1.30 6.38 -7.25
C ASN A 127 -2.14 5.14 -6.87
N GLY A 128 -3.44 5.30 -6.60
CA GLY A 128 -4.32 4.18 -6.25
C GLY A 128 -3.80 3.43 -5.02
N HIS A 129 -3.81 2.10 -5.02
CA HIS A 129 -3.31 1.30 -3.89
C HIS A 129 -1.79 1.35 -3.67
N LEU A 130 -1.02 1.95 -4.59
CA LEU A 130 0.45 1.98 -4.50
C LEU A 130 0.97 2.78 -3.31
N TRP A 131 0.18 3.70 -2.74
CA TRP A 131 0.58 4.52 -1.58
C TRP A 131 1.03 3.68 -0.38
N TYR A 132 0.53 2.45 -0.26
CA TYR A 132 0.88 1.53 0.83
C TYR A 132 2.38 1.16 0.84
N LEU A 133 3.02 1.03 -0.32
CA LEU A 133 4.44 0.66 -0.43
C LEU A 133 5.40 1.71 0.17
N PRO A 134 5.35 3.00 -0.22
CA PRO A 134 6.18 4.02 0.38
C PRO A 134 5.84 4.25 1.85
N THR A 135 4.59 4.13 2.29
CA THR A 135 4.24 4.21 3.72
C THR A 135 4.93 3.11 4.54
N LEU A 136 4.91 1.86 4.06
CA LEU A 136 5.66 0.77 4.70
C LEU A 136 7.17 1.03 4.74
N PHE A 137 7.70 1.65 3.70
CA PHE A 137 9.11 2.00 3.64
C PHE A 137 9.46 3.09 4.66
N LEU A 138 8.66 4.16 4.75
CA LEU A 138 8.84 5.23 5.73
C LEU A 138 8.75 4.70 7.16
N MET A 139 7.73 3.89 7.47
CA MET A 139 7.58 3.25 8.78
C MET A 139 8.80 2.41 9.16
N PHE A 140 9.38 1.71 8.20
CA PHE A 140 10.63 0.97 8.39
C PHE A 140 11.81 1.90 8.69
N VAL A 141 11.96 3.02 7.97
CA VAL A 141 13.04 3.99 8.21
C VAL A 141 12.90 4.64 9.59
N PHE A 142 11.69 5.06 9.97
CA PHE A 142 11.42 5.64 11.28
C PHE A 142 11.74 4.65 12.42
N SER A 143 11.28 3.42 12.30
CA SER A 143 11.54 2.40 13.34
C SER A 143 13.01 2.00 13.41
N ALA A 144 13.72 1.94 12.28
CA ALA A 144 15.17 1.74 12.26
C ALA A 144 15.92 2.92 12.90
N LYS A 145 15.51 4.17 12.61
CA LYS A 145 16.14 5.38 13.19
C LYS A 145 15.95 5.44 14.70
N HIS A 146 14.75 5.16 15.23
CA HIS A 146 14.47 5.19 16.67
C HIS A 146 15.34 4.19 17.45
N LYS A 147 15.58 3.00 16.91
CA LYS A 147 16.34 1.94 17.59
C LYS A 147 17.86 2.16 17.59
N TYR A 148 18.41 2.74 16.52
CA TYR A 148 19.86 2.95 16.36
C TYR A 148 20.31 4.39 16.66
N GLY A 149 19.39 5.35 16.71
CA GLY A 149 19.68 6.72 17.13
C GLY A 149 19.54 6.98 18.63
N GLY A 150 18.96 6.04 19.40
CA GLY A 150 18.87 6.11 20.87
C GLY A 150 20.01 5.41 21.60
N GLY A 151 21.10 5.07 20.90
CA GLY A 151 22.29 4.41 21.45
C GLY A 151 23.51 5.34 21.57
N GLU A 152 23.31 6.65 21.53
CA GLU A 152 24.34 7.66 21.82
C GLU A 152 23.76 8.73 22.73
N SER A 153 23.82 8.46 24.04
CA SER A 153 24.01 9.43 25.12
C SER A 153 24.17 8.67 26.43
#